data_AF-A0A957PDU6-F1
#
_entry.id   AF-A0A957PDU6-F1
#
_cell.length_a   1.000
_cell.length_b   1.000
_cell.length_c   1.000
_cell.angle_alpha   90.00
_cell.angle_beta   90.00
_cell.angle_gamma   90.00
#
_symmetry.space_group_name_H-M   'P 1'
#
loop_
_entity.id
_entity.type
_entity.pdbx_description
1 polymer ?
#
loop_
_entity_poly.entity_id
_entity_poly.type
_entity_poly.pdbx_seq_one_letter_code
_entity_poly.pdbx_strand_id
1 'polypeptide(L)'
;MFTENSEKLVGAAAQQTVQRMGEAAANFLAGLSTDQRAKARLDFADQVERTTWHYTPTPRQGLPFTEMDRQQQRLAQRLIMAGLSREGYNVATTIMGIETLLDAKEGFRSDLWWRDSRLYYVTVFGEPDGQKPWGWRFEGHHISLNFTIVGGQIVSPTPT
;
A
#
# COMPACT_ATOMS: atom_id res chain seq x y z
N MET A 1 -28.09 -16.01 -8.90
CA MET A 1 -27.08 -16.47 -9.88
C MET A 1 -25.97 -15.43 -9.86
N PHE A 2 -25.05 -15.56 -8.92
CA PHE A 2 -23.93 -14.65 -8.71
C PHE A 2 -22.67 -15.43 -9.04
N THR A 3 -22.01 -15.08 -10.14
CA THR A 3 -20.61 -15.40 -10.46
C THR A 3 -20.37 -14.93 -11.88
N GLU A 4 -19.56 -13.87 -12.03
CA GLU A 4 -18.71 -13.55 -13.19
C GLU A 4 -18.42 -12.04 -13.15
N ASN A 5 -17.45 -11.65 -12.32
CA ASN A 5 -16.71 -10.40 -12.49
C ASN A 5 -15.34 -10.46 -11.81
N SER A 6 -14.75 -11.65 -11.78
CA SER A 6 -13.31 -11.83 -11.56
C SER A 6 -12.68 -12.21 -12.90
N GLU A 7 -12.81 -11.32 -13.89
CA GLU A 7 -11.88 -11.34 -15.00
C GLU A 7 -10.49 -11.20 -14.38
N LYS A 8 -9.72 -12.30 -14.43
CA LYS A 8 -8.30 -12.26 -14.15
C LYS A 8 -7.74 -11.07 -14.95
N LEU A 9 -7.01 -10.18 -14.28
CA LEU A 9 -6.27 -9.10 -14.95
C LEU A 9 -5.14 -9.76 -15.77
N VAL A 10 -5.49 -10.34 -16.92
CA VAL A 10 -4.59 -11.00 -17.87
C VAL A 10 -4.47 -10.16 -19.14
N GLY A 11 -3.29 -10.22 -19.76
CA GLY A 11 -2.97 -9.50 -20.99
C GLY A 11 -1.82 -8.50 -20.84
N ALA A 12 -1.38 -7.93 -21.96
CA ALA A 12 -0.20 -7.06 -22.02
C ALA A 12 -0.32 -5.82 -21.10
N ALA A 13 -1.52 -5.24 -20.97
CA ALA A 13 -1.77 -4.09 -20.09
C ALA A 13 -1.63 -4.45 -18.60
N ALA A 14 -2.03 -5.65 -18.20
CA ALA A 14 -1.88 -6.13 -16.83
C ALA A 14 -0.41 -6.43 -16.52
N GLN A 15 0.32 -7.04 -17.45
CA GLN A 15 1.77 -7.24 -17.33
C GLN A 15 2.53 -5.92 -17.22
N GLN A 16 2.17 -4.91 -18.02
CA GLN A 16 2.78 -3.58 -17.92
C GLN A 16 2.48 -2.93 -16.57
N THR A 17 1.28 -3.12 -16.03
CA THR A 17 0.93 -2.64 -14.67
C THR A 17 1.75 -3.34 -13.60
N VAL A 18 1.89 -4.67 -13.68
CA VAL A 18 2.74 -5.44 -12.75
C VAL A 18 4.20 -5.00 -12.81
N GLN A 19 4.74 -4.78 -14.01
CA GLN A 19 6.10 -4.30 -14.17
C GLN A 19 6.29 -2.92 -13.52
N ARG A 20 5.37 -1.97 -13.78
CA ARG A 20 5.41 -0.63 -13.18
C ARG A 20 5.34 -0.69 -11.65
N MET A 21 4.50 -1.56 -11.10
CA MET A 21 4.43 -1.78 -9.64
C MET A 21 5.74 -2.35 -9.10
N GLY A 22 6.33 -3.35 -9.77
CA GLY A 22 7.59 -3.95 -9.36
C GLY A 22 8.74 -2.95 -9.35
N GLU A 23 8.88 -2.17 -10.43
CA GLU A 23 9.87 -1.08 -10.51
C GLU A 23 9.65 -0.02 -9.43
N ALA A 24 8.41 0.38 -9.16
CA ALA A 24 8.12 1.35 -8.11
C ALA A 24 8.43 0.81 -6.71
N ALA A 25 8.10 -0.45 -6.42
CA ALA A 25 8.39 -1.11 -5.16
C ALA A 25 9.90 -1.29 -4.94
N ALA A 26 10.63 -1.73 -5.96
CA ALA A 26 12.09 -1.86 -5.92
C ALA A 26 12.76 -0.50 -5.66
N ASN A 27 12.33 0.56 -6.36
CA ASN A 27 12.83 1.91 -6.15
C ASN A 27 12.51 2.45 -4.76
N PHE A 28 11.30 2.19 -4.24
CA PHE A 28 10.93 2.53 -2.87
C PHE A 28 11.87 1.86 -1.87
N LEU A 29 12.00 0.53 -1.92
CA LEU A 29 12.89 -0.22 -1.02
C LEU A 29 14.34 0.26 -1.13
N ALA A 30 14.84 0.51 -2.34
CA ALA A 30 16.19 1.01 -2.58
C ALA A 30 16.47 2.37 -1.93
N GLY A 31 15.45 3.24 -1.83
CA GLY A 31 15.55 4.55 -1.19
C GLY A 31 15.45 4.54 0.34
N LEU A 32 15.21 3.39 0.96
CA LEU A 32 15.13 3.24 2.42
C LEU A 32 16.50 2.93 3.03
N SER A 33 16.73 3.46 4.23
CA SER A 33 17.80 2.99 5.12
C SER A 33 17.59 1.52 5.51
N THR A 34 18.63 0.88 6.06
CA THR A 34 18.55 -0.53 6.49
C THR A 34 17.41 -0.77 7.48
N ASP A 35 17.26 0.10 8.49
CA ASP A 35 16.23 -0.05 9.53
C ASP A 35 14.82 0.17 8.98
N GLN A 36 14.65 1.19 8.14
CA GLN A 36 13.37 1.44 7.46
C GLN A 36 13.00 0.29 6.52
N ARG A 37 13.97 -0.29 5.82
CA ARG A 37 13.76 -1.44 4.93
C ARG A 37 13.35 -2.68 5.71
N ALA A 38 13.92 -2.89 6.90
CA ALA A 38 13.54 -3.99 7.79
C ALA A 38 12.09 -3.86 8.28
N LYS A 39 11.58 -2.63 8.47
CA LYS A 39 10.15 -2.38 8.76
C LYS A 39 9.25 -2.54 7.53
N ALA A 40 9.72 -2.05 6.38
CA ALA A 40 8.93 -1.99 5.15
C ALA A 40 8.83 -3.32 4.41
N ARG A 41 9.72 -4.29 4.69
CA ARG A 41 9.79 -5.55 3.96
C ARG A 41 9.59 -6.75 4.87
N LEU A 42 8.61 -7.58 4.52
CA LEU A 42 8.29 -8.84 5.19
C LEU A 42 8.46 -10.02 4.23
N ASP A 43 8.53 -11.24 4.77
CA ASP A 43 8.53 -12.44 3.95
C ASP A 43 7.16 -12.64 3.29
N PHE A 44 7.14 -13.08 2.04
CA PHE A 44 5.88 -13.42 1.36
C PHE A 44 5.17 -14.61 2.02
N ALA A 45 5.92 -15.51 2.66
CA ALA A 45 5.38 -16.64 3.40
C ALA A 45 4.70 -16.26 4.72
N ASP A 46 4.81 -15.00 5.16
CA ASP A 46 4.08 -14.50 6.34
C ASP A 46 2.58 -14.39 6.04
N GLN A 47 1.89 -15.52 6.15
CA GLN A 47 0.46 -15.60 5.86
C GLN A 47 -0.37 -14.79 6.84
N VAL A 48 0.07 -14.67 8.10
CA VAL A 48 -0.63 -13.91 9.13
C VAL A 48 -0.67 -12.45 8.70
N GLU A 49 0.47 -11.84 8.44
CA GLU A 49 0.49 -10.44 8.04
C GLU A 49 -0.13 -10.24 6.65
N ARG A 50 0.15 -11.10 5.66
CA ARG A 50 -0.37 -10.91 4.29
C ARG A 50 -1.91 -10.97 4.20
N THR A 51 -2.57 -11.65 5.15
CA THR A 51 -4.03 -11.80 5.19
C THR A 51 -4.71 -10.99 6.31
N THR A 52 -3.94 -10.44 7.25
CA THR A 52 -4.46 -9.55 8.28
C THR A 52 -4.68 -8.16 7.71
N TRP A 53 -5.89 -7.65 7.87
CA TRP A 53 -6.26 -6.28 7.56
C TRP A 53 -7.30 -5.79 8.55
N HIS A 54 -7.27 -4.50 8.87
CA HIS A 54 -8.24 -3.88 9.77
C HIS A 54 -8.69 -2.54 9.19
N TYR A 55 -9.98 -2.25 9.21
CA TYR A 55 -10.53 -0.93 8.86
C TYR A 55 -10.65 0.02 10.06
N THR A 56 -10.25 -0.43 11.26
CA THR A 56 -10.24 0.36 12.51
C THR A 56 -8.81 0.71 12.93
N PRO A 57 -8.62 1.69 13.84
CA PRO A 57 -7.28 2.04 14.33
C PRO A 57 -6.66 0.87 15.10
N THR A 58 -5.57 0.32 14.58
CA THR A 58 -4.73 -0.67 15.25
C THR A 58 -3.27 -0.42 14.86
N PRO A 59 -2.28 -0.74 15.73
CA PRO A 59 -0.90 -0.84 15.30
C PRO A 59 -0.78 -1.73 14.06
N ARG A 60 0.08 -1.34 13.12
CA ARG A 60 0.25 -2.02 11.83
C ARG A 60 1.72 -2.31 11.58
N GLN A 61 2.00 -3.39 10.87
CA GLN A 61 3.33 -3.66 10.31
C GLN A 61 3.56 -2.81 9.06
N GLY A 62 4.83 -2.53 8.77
CA GLY A 62 5.23 -1.69 7.65
C GLY A 62 5.92 -0.41 8.10
N LEU A 63 6.36 0.38 7.13
CA LEU A 63 6.97 1.68 7.39
C LEU A 63 5.91 2.78 7.29
N PRO A 64 5.63 3.54 8.36
CA PRO A 64 4.69 4.66 8.30
C PRO A 64 5.30 5.88 7.61
N PHE A 65 4.47 6.71 6.97
CA PHE A 65 4.93 7.96 6.35
C PHE A 65 5.53 8.95 7.37
N THR A 66 5.16 8.85 8.64
CA THR A 66 5.74 9.63 9.75
C THR A 66 7.24 9.38 9.94
N GLU A 67 7.74 8.21 9.53
CA GLU A 67 9.15 7.83 9.61
C GLU A 67 9.90 7.99 8.27
N MET A 68 9.26 8.52 7.23
CA MET A 68 9.85 8.72 5.91
C MET A 68 10.25 10.18 5.69
N ASP A 69 11.38 10.40 5.02
CA ASP A 69 11.71 11.71 4.46
C ASP A 69 10.87 12.03 3.20
N ARG A 70 11.03 13.25 2.66
CA ARG A 70 10.27 13.69 1.48
C ARG A 70 10.57 12.89 0.21
N GLN A 71 11.79 12.40 0.05
CA GLN A 71 12.14 11.58 -1.11
C GLN A 71 11.51 10.20 -1.01
N GLN A 72 11.54 9.59 0.18
CA GLN A 72 10.94 8.31 0.47
C GLN A 72 9.41 8.34 0.34
N GLN A 73 8.77 9.40 0.85
CA GLN A 73 7.32 9.61 0.66
C GLN A 73 6.95 9.73 -0.82
N ARG A 74 7.77 10.38 -1.66
CA ARG A 74 7.54 10.44 -3.11
C ARG A 74 7.65 9.07 -3.77
N LEU A 75 8.58 8.24 -3.34
CA LEU A 75 8.72 6.87 -3.84
C LEU A 75 7.54 5.98 -3.40
N ALA A 76 7.09 6.11 -2.16
CA ALA A 76 5.89 5.45 -1.67
C ALA A 76 4.64 5.86 -2.48
N GLN A 77 4.45 7.16 -2.72
CA GLN A 77 3.33 7.66 -3.54
C GLN A 77 3.41 7.15 -4.99
N ARG A 78 4.61 7.00 -5.55
CA ARG A 78 4.79 6.37 -6.88
C ARG A 78 4.35 4.92 -6.89
N LEU A 79 4.61 4.15 -5.84
CA LEU A 79 4.12 2.77 -5.73
C LEU A 79 2.59 2.73 -5.67
N ILE A 80 1.97 3.58 -4.84
CA ILE A 80 0.50 3.67 -4.73
C ILE A 80 -0.11 4.02 -6.09
N MET A 81 0.45 5.02 -6.78
CA MET A 81 0.00 5.44 -8.11
C MET A 81 0.18 4.35 -9.18
N ALA A 82 1.19 3.48 -9.06
CA ALA A 82 1.40 2.38 -9.99
C ALA A 82 0.32 1.28 -9.89
N GLY A 83 -0.30 1.14 -8.71
CA GLY A 83 -1.38 0.17 -8.46
C GLY A 83 -2.79 0.68 -8.69
N LEU A 84 -2.98 2.00 -8.86
CA LEU A 84 -4.30 2.62 -8.96
C LEU A 84 -4.49 3.32 -10.31
N SER A 85 -5.76 3.53 -10.68
CA SER A 85 -6.09 4.56 -11.68
C SER A 85 -5.79 5.95 -11.12
N ARG A 86 -5.73 6.96 -11.99
CA ARG A 86 -5.56 8.36 -11.57
C ARG A 86 -6.68 8.79 -10.62
N GLU A 87 -7.91 8.37 -10.92
CA GLU A 87 -9.10 8.62 -10.10
C GLU A 87 -8.98 7.93 -8.74
N GLY A 88 -8.56 6.65 -8.71
CA GLY A 88 -8.33 5.91 -7.48
C GLY A 88 -7.26 6.54 -6.60
N TYR A 89 -6.16 7.01 -7.19
CA TYR A 89 -5.10 7.73 -6.49
C TYR A 89 -5.61 9.06 -5.88
N ASN A 90 -6.42 9.82 -6.63
CA ASN A 90 -7.02 11.06 -6.12
C ASN A 90 -7.95 10.78 -4.93
N VAL A 91 -8.76 9.71 -5.00
CA VAL A 91 -9.63 9.29 -3.90
C VAL A 91 -8.78 8.91 -2.67
N ALA A 92 -7.76 8.07 -2.85
CA ALA A 92 -6.88 7.63 -1.76
C ALA A 92 -6.20 8.82 -1.07
N THR A 93 -5.58 9.72 -1.83
CA THR A 93 -4.90 10.90 -1.26
C THR A 93 -5.86 11.90 -0.62
N THR A 94 -7.09 12.03 -1.14
CA THR A 94 -8.14 12.85 -0.51
C THR A 94 -8.54 12.27 0.83
N ILE A 95 -8.77 10.96 0.93
CA ILE A 95 -9.12 10.28 2.18
C ILE A 95 -8.02 10.46 3.23
N MET A 96 -6.74 10.32 2.84
CA MET A 96 -5.61 10.61 3.74
C MET A 96 -5.65 12.05 4.26
N GLY A 97 -5.91 13.03 3.38
CA GLY A 97 -5.96 14.45 3.75
C GLY A 97 -7.16 14.82 4.64
N ILE A 98 -8.29 14.09 4.53
CA ILE A 98 -9.49 14.32 5.34
C ILE A 98 -9.20 14.10 6.84
N GLU A 99 -8.18 13.33 7.22
CA GLU A 99 -7.79 13.16 8.63
C GLU A 99 -7.56 14.49 9.35
N THR A 100 -6.88 15.44 8.69
CA THR A 100 -6.63 16.77 9.26
C THR A 100 -7.92 17.59 9.39
N LEU A 101 -8.87 17.43 8.47
CA LEU A 101 -10.17 18.09 8.55
C LEU A 101 -11.04 17.52 9.67
N LEU A 102 -10.97 16.20 9.88
CA LEU A 102 -11.68 15.55 10.99
C LEU A 102 -11.11 15.99 12.34
N ASP A 103 -9.78 16.03 12.47
CA ASP A 103 -9.13 16.55 13.69
C ASP A 103 -9.51 18.02 13.95
N ALA A 104 -9.57 18.85 12.90
CA ALA A 104 -10.06 20.23 13.01
C ALA A 104 -11.53 20.31 13.49
N LYS A 105 -12.41 19.43 12.99
CA LYS A 105 -13.81 19.35 13.42
C LYS A 105 -13.95 18.89 14.88
N GLU A 106 -12.99 18.09 15.35
CA GLU A 106 -12.84 17.66 16.75
C GLU A 106 -12.12 18.72 17.62
N GLY A 107 -11.74 19.85 17.02
CA GLY A 107 -11.16 21.00 17.71
C GLY A 107 -9.65 20.91 17.94
N PHE A 108 -8.92 20.07 17.20
CA PHE A 108 -7.49 19.77 17.41
C PHE A 108 -7.18 19.31 18.83
N ARG A 109 -8.15 18.63 19.46
CA ARG A 109 -8.07 18.11 20.82
C ARG A 109 -7.98 16.60 20.84
N SER A 110 -7.95 15.97 19.67
CA SER A 110 -7.88 14.53 19.54
C SER A 110 -6.51 14.06 20.05
N ASP A 111 -6.48 13.44 21.23
CA ASP A 111 -5.34 12.68 21.74
C ASP A 111 -5.26 11.28 21.08
N LEU A 112 -6.18 11.02 20.15
CA LEU A 112 -6.25 9.80 19.37
C LEU A 112 -5.04 9.70 18.45
N TRP A 113 -4.14 8.78 18.77
CA TRP A 113 -2.88 8.54 18.05
C TRP A 113 -3.05 8.33 16.53
N TRP A 114 -4.26 8.00 16.07
CA TRP A 114 -4.60 7.71 14.69
C TRP A 114 -5.18 8.87 13.88
N ARG A 115 -5.36 10.07 14.46
CA ARG A 115 -5.73 11.29 13.72
C ARG A 115 -4.51 11.97 13.08
N ASP A 116 -3.71 11.24 12.31
CA ASP A 116 -2.60 11.80 11.52
C ASP A 116 -2.69 11.30 10.08
N SER A 117 -2.76 12.25 9.12
CA SER A 117 -2.75 11.99 7.67
C SER A 117 -1.52 11.22 7.16
N ARG A 118 -0.45 11.17 7.96
CA ARG A 118 0.79 10.43 7.69
C ARG A 118 0.84 9.07 8.37
N LEU A 119 -0.19 8.68 9.11
CA LEU A 119 -0.24 7.37 9.76
C LEU A 119 -0.76 6.28 8.83
N TYR A 120 -0.13 6.23 7.66
CA TYR A 120 -0.34 5.21 6.64
C TYR A 120 0.97 4.48 6.40
N TYR A 121 0.89 3.17 6.23
CA TYR A 121 2.01 2.24 6.24
C TYR A 121 2.19 1.63 4.86
N VAL A 122 3.44 1.48 4.44
CA VAL A 122 3.80 0.72 3.24
C VAL A 122 4.52 -0.55 3.67
N THR A 123 4.05 -1.68 3.14
CA THR A 123 4.64 -3.00 3.36
C THR A 123 4.83 -3.69 2.02
N VAL A 124 6.01 -4.25 1.78
CA VAL A 124 6.34 -5.09 0.61
C VAL A 124 6.60 -6.51 1.11
N PHE A 125 5.91 -7.48 0.53
CA PHE A 125 6.04 -8.89 0.83
C PHE A 125 6.87 -9.59 -0.24
N GLY A 126 7.99 -10.21 0.15
CA GLY A 126 8.89 -10.88 -0.79
C GLY A 126 9.82 -9.92 -1.54
N GLU A 127 10.21 -10.29 -2.76
CA GLU A 127 11.06 -9.48 -3.64
C GLU A 127 10.27 -9.04 -4.89
N PRO A 128 10.19 -7.74 -5.20
CA PRO A 128 9.48 -7.22 -6.37
C PRO A 128 10.29 -7.38 -7.68
N ASP A 129 10.93 -8.53 -7.89
CA ASP A 129 11.81 -8.82 -9.03
C ASP A 129 11.12 -9.61 -10.17
N GLY A 130 9.88 -10.05 -9.92
CA GLY A 130 9.08 -10.83 -10.87
C GLY A 130 9.48 -12.31 -11.00
N GLN A 131 10.50 -12.77 -10.27
CA GLN A 131 10.93 -14.17 -10.28
C GLN A 131 10.12 -15.05 -9.31
N LYS A 132 9.76 -14.49 -8.15
CA LYS A 132 8.97 -15.16 -7.11
C LYS A 132 7.66 -14.41 -6.85
N PRO A 133 6.67 -15.08 -6.22
CA PRO A 133 5.50 -14.38 -5.69
C PRO A 133 5.91 -13.23 -4.78
N TRP A 134 5.26 -12.08 -4.97
CA TRP A 134 5.47 -10.90 -4.15
C TRP A 134 4.18 -10.13 -4.03
N GLY A 135 4.13 -9.19 -3.11
CA GLY A 135 2.97 -8.33 -2.96
C GLY A 135 3.33 -7.04 -2.23
N TRP A 136 2.37 -6.16 -2.13
CA TRP A 136 2.52 -4.96 -1.33
C TRP A 136 1.18 -4.52 -0.77
N ARG A 137 1.25 -3.85 0.37
CA ARG A 137 0.12 -3.29 1.09
C ARG A 137 0.37 -1.82 1.37
N PHE A 138 -0.67 -1.01 1.21
CA PHE A 138 -0.72 0.35 1.70
C PHE A 138 -1.98 0.51 2.55
N GLU A 139 -1.81 0.79 3.83
CA GLU A 139 -2.94 0.80 4.76
C GLU A 139 -2.83 1.90 5.81
N GLY A 140 -3.98 2.38 6.24
CA GLY A 140 -4.13 3.34 7.32
C GLY A 140 -5.47 3.16 7.99
N HIS A 141 -6.00 4.23 8.57
CA HIS A 141 -7.28 4.15 9.26
C HIS A 141 -8.48 3.98 8.30
N HIS A 142 -8.45 4.59 7.10
CA HIS A 142 -9.58 4.58 6.16
C HIS A 142 -9.31 3.93 4.79
N ILE A 143 -8.08 3.48 4.55
CA ILE A 143 -7.67 2.84 3.29
C ILE A 143 -6.94 1.56 3.61
N SER A 144 -7.20 0.51 2.83
CA SER A 144 -6.36 -0.66 2.75
C SER A 144 -6.29 -1.11 1.30
N LEU A 145 -5.11 -0.94 0.69
CA LEU A 145 -4.77 -1.45 -0.62
C LEU A 145 -3.90 -2.69 -0.42
N ASN A 146 -4.27 -3.81 -1.02
CA ASN A 146 -3.46 -5.03 -0.96
C ASN A 146 -3.37 -5.66 -2.35
N PHE A 147 -2.13 -5.87 -2.81
CA PHE A 147 -1.84 -6.47 -4.11
C PHE A 147 -0.97 -7.71 -3.93
N THR A 148 -1.42 -8.83 -4.48
CA THR A 148 -0.60 -10.04 -4.64
C THR A 148 -0.30 -10.28 -6.11
N ILE A 149 0.97 -10.44 -6.45
CA ILE A 149 1.49 -10.70 -7.79
C ILE A 149 2.13 -12.09 -7.83
N VAL A 150 1.71 -12.92 -8.79
CA VAL A 150 2.28 -14.27 -9.02
C VAL A 150 2.47 -14.46 -10.52
N GLY A 151 3.69 -14.83 -10.95
CA GLY A 151 3.98 -15.12 -12.35
C GLY A 151 3.68 -13.94 -13.29
N GLY A 152 3.92 -12.71 -12.84
CA GLY A 152 3.64 -11.50 -13.62
C GLY A 152 2.15 -11.14 -13.74
N GLN A 153 1.28 -11.76 -12.96
CA GLN A 153 -0.17 -11.51 -12.95
C GLN A 153 -0.64 -11.01 -11.59
N ILE A 154 -1.62 -10.11 -11.58
CA ILE A 154 -2.29 -9.66 -10.36
C ILE A 154 -3.30 -10.74 -9.97
N VAL A 155 -3.10 -11.36 -8.81
CA VAL A 155 -3.94 -12.47 -8.31
C VAL A 155 -4.99 -11.98 -7.30
N SER A 156 -4.72 -10.87 -6.60
CA SER A 156 -5.67 -10.26 -5.68
C SER A 156 -5.41 -8.76 -5.56
N PRO A 157 -6.32 -7.92 -6.09
CA PRO A 157 -6.43 -6.51 -5.75
C PRO A 157 -7.58 -6.29 -4.74
N THR A 158 -7.35 -5.58 -3.63
CA THR A 158 -8.43 -5.09 -2.74
C THR A 158 -8.21 -3.64 -2.30
N PRO A 159 -9.32 -2.87 -2.10
CA PRO A 159 -10.73 -3.25 -2.27
C PRO A 159 -11.16 -3.06 -3.73
N THR A 160 -11.86 -4.03 -4.30
CA THR A 160 -12.69 -3.83 -5.49
C THR A 160 -13.92 -3.00 -5.15
#